data_AF-A0A0R0MIF8-F1
#
_entry.id   AF-A0A0R0MIF8-F1
#
_cell.length_a   1.000
_cell.length_b   1.000
_cell.length_c   1.000
_cell.angle_alpha   90.00
_cell.angle_beta   90.00
_cell.angle_gamma   90.00
#
_symmetry.space_group_name_H-M   'P 1'
#
loop_
_entity.id
_entity.type
_entity.pdbx_description
1 polymer ?
#
loop_
_entity_poly.entity_id
_entity_poly.type
_entity_poly.pdbx_seq_one_letter_code
_entity_poly.pdbx_strand_id
1 'polypeptide(L)'
;MSEELIHRIAEQIVKQQLHLQWWYYILFFALSIVAAYCGSYASGLAKKRGELSAIADKFDEVQRQLKSNTKVVEDVRAEVLHHDWTLREWKSLRRAKLEELVLCSLAIEEWLDSAHDNSIMFKEVEIGPSPVEKLQVLLRLYFPEMKTEGNALISSTRALYIFILEYGQLLSPHHFGSKKAHLKKDYDKAEEYLKQLESIREKYIADRAQKFIGFWTDKTKFEERAHEILLEIMGIKVSLTEAASGRTREGQQEQTL
;
A
#
# COMPACT_ATOMS: atom_id res chain seq x y z
N MET A 1 51.81 -84.69 68.72
CA MET A 1 52.40 -83.37 68.37
C MET A 1 51.47 -82.32 68.95
N SER A 2 51.91 -81.51 69.91
CA SER A 2 50.99 -80.62 70.65
C SER A 2 50.50 -79.48 69.76
N GLU A 3 49.21 -79.16 69.87
CA GLU A 3 48.54 -78.06 69.16
C GLU A 3 49.29 -76.73 69.37
N GLU A 4 49.83 -76.52 70.56
CA GLU A 4 50.64 -75.36 70.94
C GLU A 4 51.91 -75.19 70.08
N LEU A 5 52.56 -76.28 69.66
CA LEU A 5 53.78 -76.20 68.87
C LEU A 5 53.48 -75.76 67.43
N ILE A 6 52.38 -76.27 66.86
CA ILE A 6 51.90 -75.88 65.53
C ILE A 6 51.50 -74.39 65.56
N HIS A 7 50.83 -73.95 66.62
CA HIS A 7 50.43 -72.55 66.76
C HIS A 7 51.65 -71.62 66.86
N ARG A 8 52.68 -71.96 67.66
CA ARG A 8 53.91 -71.15 67.75
C ARG A 8 54.71 -71.10 66.45
N ILE A 9 54.80 -72.22 65.73
CA ILE A 9 55.50 -72.26 64.43
C ILE A 9 54.74 -71.43 63.40
N ALA A 10 53.40 -71.54 63.35
CA ALA A 10 52.58 -70.69 62.49
C ALA A 10 52.74 -69.20 62.84
N GLU A 11 52.76 -68.86 64.12
CA GLU A 11 52.93 -67.48 64.59
C GLU A 11 54.32 -66.91 64.25
N GLN A 12 55.38 -67.70 64.37
CA GLN A 12 56.73 -67.31 63.97
C GLN A 12 56.88 -67.17 62.47
N ILE A 13 56.30 -68.07 61.67
CA ILE A 13 56.31 -67.96 60.20
C ILE A 13 55.60 -66.66 59.79
N VAL A 14 54.42 -66.37 60.33
CA VAL A 14 53.67 -65.13 60.04
C VAL A 14 54.46 -63.88 60.46
N LYS A 15 55.06 -63.87 61.67
CA LYS A 15 55.86 -62.74 62.15
C LYS A 15 57.13 -62.52 61.34
N GLN A 16 57.81 -63.59 60.90
CA GLN A 16 59.05 -63.50 60.15
C GLN A 16 58.81 -63.14 58.68
N GLN A 17 57.69 -63.58 58.09
CA GLN A 17 57.28 -63.19 56.73
C GLN A 17 56.93 -61.69 56.63
N LEU A 18 56.22 -61.15 57.63
CA LEU A 18 55.89 -59.73 57.69
C LEU A 18 57.14 -58.85 57.80
N HIS A 19 58.12 -59.26 58.61
CA HIS A 19 59.35 -58.49 58.77
C HIS A 19 60.30 -58.56 57.58
N LEU A 20 60.25 -59.62 56.76
CA LEU A 20 61.10 -59.73 55.57
C LEU A 20 60.53 -59.00 54.36
N GLN A 21 59.21 -58.75 54.33
CA GLN A 21 58.51 -58.16 53.17
C GLN A 21 58.11 -56.69 53.32
N TRP A 22 58.52 -55.98 54.38
CA TRP A 22 58.19 -54.57 54.60
C TRP A 22 58.51 -53.66 53.39
N TRP A 23 59.59 -53.95 52.65
CA TRP A 23 59.98 -53.21 51.45
C TRP A 23 58.96 -53.33 50.29
N TYR A 24 58.26 -54.47 50.17
CA TYR A 24 57.19 -54.65 49.18
C TYR A 24 56.03 -53.69 49.45
N TYR A 25 55.66 -53.47 50.72
CA TYR A 25 54.60 -52.52 51.07
C TYR A 25 54.99 -51.08 50.73
N ILE A 26 56.26 -50.70 50.93
CA ILE A 26 56.76 -49.38 50.53
C ILE A 26 56.71 -49.23 49.01
N LEU A 27 57.14 -50.24 48.25
CA LEU A 27 57.08 -50.22 46.80
C LEU A 27 55.63 -50.12 46.30
N PHE A 28 54.71 -50.86 46.90
CA PHE A 28 53.28 -50.79 46.58
C PHE A 28 52.70 -49.40 46.90
N PHE A 29 53.06 -48.83 48.05
CA PHE A 29 52.66 -47.48 48.42
C PHE A 29 53.20 -46.43 47.46
N ALA A 30 54.49 -46.49 47.11
CA ALA A 30 55.09 -45.61 46.11
C ALA A 30 54.42 -45.73 44.73
N LEU A 31 54.14 -46.96 44.29
CA LEU A 31 53.40 -47.23 43.05
C LEU A 31 52.00 -46.61 43.10
N SER A 32 51.32 -46.68 44.24
CA SER A 32 49.98 -46.10 44.43
C SER A 32 50.00 -44.56 44.33
N ILE A 33 51.04 -43.90 44.86
CA ILE A 33 51.22 -42.44 44.73
C ILE A 33 51.45 -42.05 43.28
N VAL A 34 52.31 -42.78 42.56
CA VAL A 34 52.57 -42.52 41.14
C VAL A 34 51.29 -42.71 40.32
N ALA A 35 50.53 -43.78 40.58
CA ALA A 35 49.26 -44.02 39.93
C ALA A 35 48.24 -42.90 40.22
N ALA A 36 48.13 -42.44 41.47
CA ALA A 36 47.25 -41.34 41.85
C ALA A 36 47.67 -40.01 41.18
N TYR A 37 48.98 -39.74 41.08
CA TYR A 37 49.51 -38.56 40.40
C TYR A 37 49.22 -38.61 38.88
N CYS A 38 49.46 -39.74 38.23
CA CYS A 38 49.11 -39.93 36.82
C CYS A 38 47.60 -39.80 36.59
N GLY A 39 46.77 -40.35 37.49
CA GLY A 39 45.32 -40.26 37.42
C GLY A 39 44.81 -38.82 37.59
N SER A 40 45.37 -38.06 38.52
CA SER A 40 44.99 -36.65 38.71
C SER A 40 45.41 -35.77 37.53
N TYR A 41 46.59 -36.03 36.94
CA TYR A 41 47.04 -35.31 35.75
C TYR A 41 46.20 -35.65 34.51
N ALA A 42 45.92 -36.93 34.26
CA ALA A 42 45.10 -37.38 33.14
C ALA A 42 43.65 -36.87 33.25
N SER A 43 43.04 -36.94 34.44
CA SER A 43 41.70 -36.39 34.68
C SER A 43 41.66 -34.87 34.50
N GLY A 44 42.70 -34.14 34.92
CA GLY A 44 42.83 -32.70 34.69
C GLY A 44 42.91 -32.34 33.20
N LEU A 45 43.66 -33.10 32.41
CA LEU A 45 43.74 -32.91 30.95
C LEU A 45 42.42 -33.25 30.26
N ALA A 46 41.78 -34.35 30.64
CA ALA A 46 40.49 -34.75 30.09
C ALA A 46 39.42 -33.69 30.39
N LYS A 47 39.40 -33.15 31.62
CA LYS A 47 38.47 -32.09 32.02
C LYS A 47 38.69 -30.81 31.19
N LYS A 48 39.93 -30.33 31.07
CA LYS A 48 40.24 -29.14 30.25
C LYS A 48 39.89 -29.33 28.78
N ARG A 49 40.14 -30.51 28.20
CA ARG A 49 39.75 -30.81 26.82
C ARG A 49 38.24 -30.82 26.65
N GLY A 50 37.51 -31.40 27.61
CA GLY A 50 36.04 -31.36 27.63
C GLY A 50 35.49 -29.95 27.73
N GLU A 51 36.06 -29.12 28.62
CA GLU A 51 35.70 -27.70 28.76
C GLU A 51 35.97 -26.91 27.47
N LEU A 52 37.15 -27.08 26.87
CA LEU A 52 37.50 -26.43 25.61
C LEU A 52 36.58 -26.85 24.45
N SER A 53 36.25 -28.15 24.35
CA SER A 53 35.30 -28.65 23.35
C SER A 53 33.91 -28.05 23.56
N ALA A 54 33.41 -28.05 24.80
CA ALA A 54 32.10 -27.48 25.11
C ALA A 54 32.04 -25.97 24.86
N ILE A 55 33.15 -25.24 25.07
CA ILE A 55 33.25 -23.82 24.73
C ILE A 55 33.23 -23.62 23.21
N ALA A 56 33.97 -24.43 22.45
CA ALA A 56 33.97 -24.38 20.99
C ALA A 56 32.56 -24.63 20.42
N ASP A 57 31.87 -25.67 20.90
CA ASP A 57 30.51 -26.00 20.47
C ASP A 57 29.52 -24.85 20.76
N LYS A 58 29.63 -24.22 21.94
CA LYS A 58 28.81 -23.05 22.29
C LYS A 58 29.13 -21.84 21.42
N PHE A 59 30.38 -21.63 21.06
CA PHE A 59 30.78 -20.53 20.19
C PHE A 59 30.20 -20.69 18.78
N ASP A 60 30.25 -21.91 18.23
CA ASP A 60 29.64 -22.23 16.94
C ASP A 60 28.12 -22.01 16.94
N GLU A 61 27.44 -22.40 18.03
CA GLU A 61 26.01 -22.18 18.20
C GLU A 61 25.67 -20.68 18.25
N VAL A 62 26.41 -19.88 19.03
CA VAL A 62 26.23 -18.42 19.06
C VAL A 62 26.46 -17.80 17.68
N GLN A 63 27.47 -18.27 16.94
CA GLN A 63 27.72 -17.80 15.59
C GLN A 63 26.57 -18.15 14.63
N ARG A 64 25.99 -19.34 14.74
CA ARG A 64 24.81 -19.74 13.95
C ARG A 64 23.60 -18.89 14.27
N GLN A 65 23.33 -18.62 15.55
CA GLN A 65 22.25 -17.75 15.98
C GLN A 65 22.43 -16.32 15.47
N LEU A 66 23.63 -15.76 15.55
CA LEU A 66 23.94 -14.44 14.99
C LEU A 66 23.70 -14.40 13.47
N LYS A 67 24.18 -15.40 12.73
CA LYS A 67 23.93 -15.48 11.27
C LYS A 67 22.45 -15.59 10.95
N SER A 68 21.71 -16.41 11.71
CA SER A 68 20.26 -16.56 11.54
C SER A 68 19.53 -15.25 11.82
N ASN A 69 19.85 -14.58 12.92
CA ASN A 69 19.23 -13.30 13.28
C ASN A 69 19.55 -12.21 12.26
N THR A 70 20.81 -12.08 11.82
CA THR A 70 21.17 -11.12 10.77
C THR A 70 20.42 -11.40 9.48
N LYS A 71 20.29 -12.67 9.09
CA LYS A 71 19.51 -13.03 7.90
C LYS A 71 18.05 -12.60 8.03
N VAL A 72 17.40 -12.91 9.16
CA VAL A 72 16.01 -12.50 9.41
C VAL A 72 15.86 -10.98 9.40
N VAL A 73 16.82 -10.24 9.99
CA VAL A 73 16.80 -8.77 9.99
C VAL A 73 16.96 -8.21 8.58
N GLU A 74 17.87 -8.75 7.77
CA GLU A 74 18.02 -8.32 6.38
C GLU A 74 16.80 -8.66 5.52
N ASP A 75 16.20 -9.84 5.73
CA ASP A 75 14.98 -10.24 5.02
C ASP A 75 13.81 -9.30 5.36
N VAL A 76 13.59 -9.01 6.65
CA VAL A 76 12.55 -8.05 7.11
C VAL A 76 12.84 -6.65 6.59
N ARG A 77 14.10 -6.23 6.61
CA ARG A 77 14.50 -4.92 6.07
C ARG A 77 14.23 -4.82 4.57
N ALA A 78 14.55 -5.86 3.81
CA ALA A 78 14.30 -5.90 2.37
C ALA A 78 12.79 -5.84 2.09
N GLU A 79 11.97 -6.57 2.85
CA GLU A 79 10.51 -6.56 2.74
C GLU A 79 9.93 -5.16 3.01
N VAL A 80 10.35 -4.51 4.12
CA VAL A 80 9.91 -3.15 4.46
C VAL A 80 10.31 -2.15 3.37
N LEU A 81 11.54 -2.22 2.88
CA LEU A 81 12.01 -1.32 1.81
C LEU A 81 11.23 -1.55 0.51
N HIS A 82 10.91 -2.79 0.16
CA HIS A 82 10.11 -3.11 -1.02
C HIS A 82 8.67 -2.63 -0.88
N HIS A 83 8.07 -2.77 0.31
CA HIS A 83 6.75 -2.25 0.61
C HIS A 83 6.69 -0.73 0.48
N ASP A 84 7.63 -0.01 1.11
CA ASP A 84 7.75 1.44 1.04
C ASP A 84 7.92 1.92 -0.42
N TRP A 85 8.75 1.23 -1.18
CA TRP A 85 8.96 1.54 -2.59
C TRP A 85 7.66 1.35 -3.40
N THR A 86 6.96 0.23 -3.21
CA THR A 86 5.70 -0.05 -3.89
C THR A 86 4.63 0.99 -3.55
N LEU A 87 4.55 1.43 -2.30
CA LEU A 87 3.65 2.50 -1.88
C LEU A 87 3.99 3.84 -2.54
N ARG A 88 5.27 4.20 -2.65
CA ARG A 88 5.69 5.44 -3.34
C ARG A 88 5.37 5.39 -4.82
N GLU A 89 5.65 4.26 -5.46
CA GLU A 89 5.38 4.06 -6.88
C GLU A 89 3.88 4.13 -7.17
N TRP A 90 3.06 3.46 -6.35
CA TRP A 90 1.62 3.53 -6.45
C TRP A 90 1.07 4.95 -6.30
N LYS A 91 1.57 5.73 -5.32
CA LYS A 91 1.19 7.14 -5.14
C LYS A 91 1.60 8.01 -6.31
N SER A 92 2.80 7.80 -6.85
CA SER A 92 3.31 8.52 -8.02
C SER A 92 2.43 8.26 -9.25
N LEU A 93 2.14 6.99 -9.53
CA LEU A 93 1.28 6.59 -10.63
C LEU A 93 -0.12 7.18 -10.48
N ARG A 94 -0.71 7.12 -9.27
CA ARG A 94 -2.04 7.67 -9.01
C ARG A 94 -2.09 9.17 -9.22
N ARG A 95 -1.04 9.92 -8.82
CA ARG A 95 -0.94 11.37 -9.10
C ARG A 95 -0.91 11.63 -10.61
N ALA A 96 -0.05 10.96 -11.36
CA ALA A 96 0.06 11.13 -12.80
C ALA A 96 -1.27 10.81 -13.52
N LYS A 97 -1.99 9.79 -13.06
CA LYS A 97 -3.32 9.43 -13.62
C LYS A 97 -4.42 10.40 -13.22
N LEU A 98 -4.31 11.06 -12.07
CA LEU A 98 -5.25 12.10 -11.67
C LEU A 98 -5.06 13.36 -12.52
N GLU A 99 -3.81 13.75 -12.78
CA GLU A 99 -3.48 14.83 -13.73
C GLU A 99 -4.04 14.52 -15.12
N GLU A 100 -3.84 13.29 -15.61
CA GLU A 100 -4.40 12.84 -16.89
C GLU A 100 -5.93 12.88 -16.91
N LEU A 101 -6.59 12.52 -15.80
CA LEU A 101 -8.04 12.58 -15.65
C LEU A 101 -8.56 14.02 -15.75
N VAL A 102 -7.92 14.97 -15.06
CA VAL A 102 -8.28 16.39 -15.10
C VAL A 102 -8.06 17.00 -16.49
N LEU A 103 -6.95 16.66 -17.15
CA LEU A 103 -6.72 17.09 -18.53
C LEU A 103 -7.79 16.55 -19.47
N CYS A 104 -8.23 15.30 -19.27
CA CYS A 104 -9.34 14.74 -20.06
C CYS A 104 -10.66 15.48 -19.82
N SER A 105 -10.95 15.92 -18.58
CA SER A 105 -12.17 16.69 -18.31
C SER A 105 -12.15 18.08 -18.95
N LEU A 106 -10.97 18.73 -19.02
CA LEU A 106 -10.82 20.01 -19.71
C LEU A 106 -10.94 19.84 -21.23
N ALA A 107 -10.34 18.79 -21.79
CA ALA A 107 -10.45 18.48 -23.21
C ALA A 107 -11.89 18.20 -23.67
N ILE A 108 -12.78 17.76 -22.77
CA ILE A 108 -14.22 17.63 -23.07
C ILE A 108 -14.83 18.98 -23.44
N GLU A 109 -14.45 20.06 -22.77
CA GLU A 109 -14.99 21.40 -23.03
C GLU A 109 -14.57 21.90 -24.41
N GLU A 110 -13.27 21.82 -24.71
CA GLU A 110 -12.72 22.19 -26.03
C GLU A 110 -13.36 21.37 -27.16
N TRP A 111 -13.59 20.08 -26.91
CA TRP A 111 -14.25 19.19 -27.86
C TRP A 111 -15.73 19.56 -28.08
N LEU A 112 -16.46 19.91 -27.01
CA LEU A 112 -17.85 20.36 -27.11
C LEU A 112 -17.96 21.72 -27.82
N ASP A 113 -17.06 22.66 -27.54
CA ASP A 113 -17.01 23.96 -28.22
C ASP A 113 -16.73 23.78 -29.71
N SER A 114 -15.78 22.91 -30.05
CA SER A 114 -15.49 22.55 -31.44
C SER A 114 -16.70 21.92 -32.13
N ALA A 115 -17.41 21.02 -31.44
CA ALA A 115 -18.65 20.43 -31.96
C ALA A 115 -19.75 21.49 -32.16
N HIS A 116 -19.86 22.45 -31.23
CA HIS A 116 -20.82 23.55 -31.31
C HIS A 116 -20.57 24.46 -32.50
N ASP A 117 -19.32 24.91 -32.68
CA ASP A 117 -18.95 25.77 -33.79
C ASP A 117 -19.15 25.08 -35.15
N ASN A 118 -18.86 23.77 -35.22
CA ASN A 118 -19.09 22.98 -36.41
C ASN A 118 -20.58 22.88 -36.76
N SER A 119 -21.42 22.68 -35.73
CA SER A 119 -22.87 22.58 -35.83
C SER A 119 -23.51 23.88 -36.33
N ILE A 120 -23.02 25.04 -35.90
CA ILE A 120 -23.56 26.36 -36.30
C ILE A 120 -23.05 26.79 -37.67
N MET A 121 -21.77 26.56 -37.96
CA MET A 121 -21.12 27.09 -39.18
C MET A 121 -21.33 26.19 -40.40
N PHE A 122 -21.99 25.03 -40.24
CA PHE A 122 -22.17 24.01 -41.27
C PHE A 122 -20.86 23.63 -41.97
N LYS A 123 -19.74 23.68 -41.24
CA LYS A 123 -18.47 23.21 -41.76
C LYS A 123 -18.46 21.69 -41.65
N GLU A 124 -17.78 21.02 -42.58
CA GLU A 124 -17.43 19.61 -42.44
C GLU A 124 -16.08 19.51 -41.74
N VAL A 125 -15.95 20.06 -40.52
CA VAL A 125 -14.75 19.83 -39.72
C VAL A 125 -14.85 18.41 -39.14
N GLU A 126 -13.81 17.60 -39.34
CA GLU A 126 -13.68 16.32 -38.65
C GLU A 126 -13.58 16.57 -37.15
N ILE A 127 -14.65 16.27 -36.42
CA ILE A 127 -14.64 16.30 -34.96
C ILE A 127 -13.76 15.11 -34.53
N GLY A 128 -12.66 15.40 -33.83
CA GLY A 128 -11.76 14.37 -33.32
C GLY A 128 -12.45 13.38 -32.37
N PRO A 129 -11.75 12.30 -31.96
CA PRO A 129 -12.30 11.28 -31.07
C PRO A 129 -12.75 11.90 -29.74
N SER A 130 -13.80 11.34 -29.15
CA SER A 130 -14.36 11.89 -27.91
C SER A 130 -13.43 11.62 -26.72
N PRO A 131 -13.05 12.64 -25.94
CA PRO A 131 -12.27 12.42 -24.71
C PRO A 131 -13.04 11.65 -23.62
N VAL A 132 -14.36 11.48 -23.78
CA VAL A 132 -15.25 10.77 -22.85
C VAL A 132 -14.86 9.31 -22.66
N GLU A 133 -14.43 8.61 -23.72
CA GLU A 133 -14.04 7.19 -23.59
C GLU A 133 -12.79 7.05 -22.72
N LYS A 134 -11.81 7.93 -22.92
CA LYS A 134 -10.57 7.95 -22.13
C LYS A 134 -10.85 8.25 -20.67
N LEU A 135 -11.71 9.24 -20.40
CA LEU A 135 -12.17 9.56 -19.05
C LEU A 135 -12.81 8.32 -18.37
N GLN A 136 -13.68 7.61 -19.08
CA GLN A 136 -14.36 6.42 -18.56
C GLN A 136 -13.37 5.30 -18.18
N VAL A 137 -12.35 5.08 -18.99
CA VAL A 137 -11.28 4.09 -18.71
C VAL A 137 -10.49 4.49 -17.46
N LEU A 138 -10.10 5.76 -17.35
CA LEU A 138 -9.35 6.27 -16.19
C LEU A 138 -10.14 6.11 -14.88
N LEU A 139 -11.43 6.46 -14.89
CA LEU A 139 -12.33 6.29 -13.74
C LEU A 139 -12.47 4.83 -13.33
N ARG A 140 -12.63 3.91 -14.31
CA ARG A 140 -12.84 2.49 -14.02
C ARG A 140 -11.59 1.80 -13.48
N LEU A 141 -10.41 2.16 -13.99
CA LEU A 141 -9.16 1.49 -13.65
C LEU A 141 -8.45 2.09 -12.43
N TYR A 142 -8.42 3.43 -12.33
CA TYR A 142 -7.58 4.12 -11.35
C TYR A 142 -8.36 4.83 -10.25
N PHE A 143 -9.60 5.26 -10.51
CA PHE A 143 -10.39 6.09 -9.58
C PHE A 143 -11.83 5.58 -9.40
N PRO A 144 -12.04 4.34 -8.93
CA PRO A 144 -13.38 3.79 -8.73
C PRO A 144 -14.18 4.58 -7.69
N GLU A 145 -13.52 5.28 -6.76
CA GLU A 145 -14.16 6.16 -5.78
C GLU A 145 -14.80 7.42 -6.39
N MET A 146 -14.35 7.85 -7.57
CA MET A 146 -14.90 9.00 -8.31
C MET A 146 -15.93 8.58 -9.37
N LYS A 147 -16.35 7.32 -9.36
CA LYS A 147 -17.23 6.76 -10.40
C LYS A 147 -18.56 7.50 -10.48
N THR A 148 -19.10 7.97 -9.37
CA THR A 148 -20.40 8.66 -9.33
C THR A 148 -20.31 10.01 -10.03
N GLU A 149 -19.34 10.83 -9.64
CA GLU A 149 -19.08 12.17 -10.17
C GLU A 149 -18.65 12.09 -11.64
N GLY A 150 -17.77 11.14 -11.95
CA GLY A 150 -17.33 10.89 -13.32
C GLY A 150 -18.47 10.44 -14.24
N ASN A 151 -19.37 9.57 -13.78
CA ASN A 151 -20.55 9.19 -14.55
C ASN A 151 -21.54 10.34 -14.73
N ALA A 152 -21.71 11.19 -13.71
CA ALA A 152 -22.52 12.40 -13.82
C ALA A 152 -21.97 13.33 -14.91
N LEU A 153 -20.67 13.62 -14.88
CA LEU A 153 -19.98 14.40 -15.92
C LEU A 153 -20.20 13.80 -17.32
N ILE A 154 -19.94 12.50 -17.49
CA ILE A 154 -20.13 11.78 -18.77
C ILE A 154 -21.58 11.92 -19.26
N SER A 155 -22.56 11.74 -18.37
CA SER A 155 -23.98 11.82 -18.73
C SER A 155 -24.37 13.23 -19.18
N SER A 156 -23.87 14.26 -18.49
CA SER A 156 -24.12 15.66 -18.80
C SER A 156 -23.43 16.08 -20.10
N THR A 157 -22.20 15.63 -20.34
CA THR A 157 -21.49 15.83 -21.62
C THR A 157 -22.25 15.22 -22.79
N ARG A 158 -22.76 13.99 -22.64
CA ARG A 158 -23.56 13.34 -23.70
C ARG A 158 -24.86 14.10 -23.97
N ALA A 159 -25.55 14.54 -22.92
CA ALA A 159 -26.76 15.35 -23.06
C ALA A 159 -26.48 16.67 -23.80
N LEU A 160 -25.39 17.35 -23.46
CA LEU A 160 -24.98 18.61 -24.10
C LEU A 160 -24.54 18.40 -25.55
N TYR A 161 -23.88 17.30 -25.87
CA TYR A 161 -23.51 16.98 -27.24
C TYR A 161 -24.73 16.70 -28.13
N ILE A 162 -25.68 15.85 -27.68
CA ILE A 162 -26.93 15.59 -28.41
C ILE A 162 -27.65 16.91 -28.71
N PHE A 163 -27.70 17.77 -27.70
CA PHE A 163 -28.29 19.08 -27.79
C PHE A 163 -27.63 20.00 -28.83
N ILE A 164 -26.30 20.01 -28.90
CA ILE A 164 -25.56 20.78 -29.90
C ILE A 164 -25.93 20.31 -31.30
N LEU A 165 -26.08 19.00 -31.50
CA LEU A 165 -26.48 18.42 -32.78
C LEU A 165 -27.92 18.79 -33.16
N GLU A 166 -28.87 18.68 -32.23
CA GLU A 166 -30.27 19.08 -32.44
C GLU A 166 -30.37 20.58 -32.79
N TYR A 167 -29.60 21.42 -32.11
CA TYR A 167 -29.60 22.86 -32.33
C TYR A 167 -29.06 23.24 -33.73
N GLY A 168 -27.98 22.62 -34.19
CA GLY A 168 -27.47 22.86 -35.55
C GLY A 168 -28.42 22.40 -36.64
N GLN A 169 -29.12 21.28 -36.44
CA GLN A 169 -30.13 20.81 -37.40
C GLN A 169 -31.27 21.82 -37.56
N LEU A 170 -31.74 22.42 -36.46
CA LEU A 170 -32.80 23.44 -36.48
C LEU A 170 -32.36 24.71 -37.21
N LEU A 171 -31.08 25.08 -37.12
CA LEU A 171 -30.53 26.26 -37.78
C LEU A 171 -30.17 26.02 -39.25
N SER A 172 -30.20 24.77 -39.73
CA SER A 172 -29.78 24.44 -41.08
C SER A 172 -30.63 25.14 -42.16
N PRO A 173 -30.01 25.85 -43.14
CA PRO A 173 -30.74 26.59 -44.17
C PRO A 173 -31.66 25.72 -45.02
N HIS A 174 -31.40 24.42 -45.14
CA HIS A 174 -32.27 23.47 -45.84
C HIS A 174 -33.65 23.32 -45.19
N HIS A 175 -33.79 23.56 -43.87
CA HIS A 175 -35.09 23.58 -43.19
C HIS A 175 -35.85 24.90 -43.41
N PHE A 176 -35.14 26.02 -43.64
CA PHE A 176 -35.76 27.33 -43.92
C PHE A 176 -36.20 27.51 -45.38
N GLY A 177 -35.59 26.78 -46.32
CA GLY A 177 -35.80 26.97 -47.76
C GLY A 177 -37.14 26.47 -48.33
N SER A 178 -37.81 25.49 -47.70
CA SER A 178 -38.96 24.80 -48.33
C SER A 178 -40.33 25.48 -48.10
N LYS A 179 -40.42 26.55 -47.30
CA LYS A 179 -41.70 27.17 -46.91
C LYS A 179 -41.85 28.65 -47.28
N LYS A 180 -41.13 29.16 -48.29
CA LYS A 180 -41.26 30.59 -48.69
C LYS A 180 -42.55 30.95 -49.47
N ALA A 181 -43.39 29.99 -49.87
CA ALA A 181 -44.54 30.24 -50.74
C ALA A 181 -45.91 30.44 -50.02
N HIS A 182 -46.04 30.16 -48.73
CA HIS A 182 -47.32 30.27 -47.99
C HIS A 182 -47.41 31.44 -46.99
N LEU A 183 -46.37 32.31 -46.94
CA LEU A 183 -46.09 33.15 -45.78
C LEU A 183 -47.18 34.13 -45.33
N LYS A 184 -48.08 34.65 -46.17
CA LYS A 184 -48.95 35.76 -45.73
C LYS A 184 -50.10 35.33 -44.80
N LYS A 185 -50.64 34.12 -44.98
CA LYS A 185 -51.67 33.56 -44.08
C LYS A 185 -51.06 32.77 -42.92
N ASP A 186 -49.81 32.36 -43.12
CA ASP A 186 -48.98 31.74 -42.09
C ASP A 186 -48.32 32.79 -41.19
N TYR A 187 -48.37 34.10 -41.47
CA TYR A 187 -47.78 35.14 -40.61
C TYR A 187 -48.52 35.29 -39.27
N ASP A 188 -49.85 35.31 -39.27
CA ASP A 188 -50.64 35.39 -38.03
C ASP A 188 -50.54 34.09 -37.23
N LYS A 189 -50.54 32.94 -37.91
CA LYS A 189 -50.21 31.65 -37.29
C LYS A 189 -48.76 31.59 -36.83
N ALA A 190 -47.83 32.22 -37.55
CA ALA A 190 -46.42 32.28 -37.18
C ALA A 190 -46.21 33.16 -35.95
N GLU A 191 -47.03 34.17 -35.71
CA GLU A 191 -47.00 34.94 -34.46
C GLU A 191 -47.49 34.10 -33.27
N GLU A 192 -48.54 33.29 -33.46
CA GLU A 192 -49.00 32.31 -32.46
C GLU A 192 -47.97 31.18 -32.24
N TYR A 193 -47.37 30.67 -33.33
CA TYR A 193 -46.26 29.72 -33.26
C TYR A 193 -45.00 30.34 -32.69
N LEU A 194 -44.72 31.63 -32.91
CA LEU A 194 -43.60 32.34 -32.29
C LEU A 194 -43.83 32.49 -30.80
N LYS A 195 -45.04 32.80 -30.35
CA LYS A 195 -45.37 32.80 -28.91
C LYS A 195 -45.30 31.40 -28.29
N GLN A 196 -45.75 30.36 -28.99
CA GLN A 196 -45.60 28.98 -28.53
C GLN A 196 -44.13 28.54 -28.54
N LEU A 197 -43.36 28.93 -29.55
CA LEU A 197 -41.93 28.68 -29.65
C LEU A 197 -41.15 29.49 -28.62
N GLU A 198 -41.57 30.70 -28.27
CA GLU A 198 -41.01 31.52 -27.19
C GLU A 198 -41.32 30.90 -25.83
N SER A 199 -42.56 30.41 -25.61
CA SER A 199 -42.91 29.67 -24.40
C SER A 199 -42.16 28.35 -24.28
N ILE A 200 -42.05 27.58 -25.37
CA ILE A 200 -41.24 26.36 -25.43
C ILE A 200 -39.78 26.73 -25.25
N ARG A 201 -39.28 27.78 -25.89
CA ARG A 201 -37.91 28.29 -25.74
C ARG A 201 -37.65 28.75 -24.32
N GLU A 202 -38.56 29.43 -23.63
CA GLU A 202 -38.39 29.85 -22.23
C GLU A 202 -38.40 28.65 -21.29
N LYS A 203 -39.33 27.71 -21.48
CA LYS A 203 -39.39 26.48 -20.70
C LYS A 203 -38.18 25.58 -20.95
N TYR A 204 -37.71 25.54 -22.19
CA TYR A 204 -36.53 24.81 -22.63
C TYR A 204 -35.23 25.54 -22.27
N ILE A 205 -35.22 26.88 -22.20
CA ILE A 205 -34.12 27.69 -21.65
C ILE A 205 -34.05 27.50 -20.13
N ALA A 206 -35.18 27.39 -19.44
CA ALA A 206 -35.22 27.11 -18.01
C ALA A 206 -34.75 25.69 -17.69
N ASP A 207 -35.20 24.68 -18.45
CA ASP A 207 -34.71 23.31 -18.36
C ASP A 207 -33.23 23.20 -18.82
N ARG A 208 -32.82 23.94 -19.86
CA ARG A 208 -31.43 24.10 -20.31
C ARG A 208 -30.56 24.70 -19.21
N ALA A 209 -31.01 25.79 -18.59
CA ALA A 209 -30.28 26.47 -17.54
C ALA A 209 -30.13 25.54 -16.34
N GLN A 210 -31.16 24.77 -15.97
CA GLN A 210 -31.04 23.76 -14.93
C GLN A 210 -30.03 22.66 -15.28
N LYS A 211 -30.03 22.13 -16.52
CA LYS A 211 -29.07 21.11 -16.95
C LYS A 211 -27.64 21.66 -17.04
N PHE A 212 -27.48 22.89 -17.51
CA PHE A 212 -26.19 23.58 -17.61
C PHE A 212 -25.65 23.91 -16.21
N ILE A 213 -26.48 24.45 -15.31
CA ILE A 213 -26.14 24.64 -13.91
C ILE A 213 -25.79 23.30 -13.25
N GLY A 214 -26.53 22.22 -13.56
CA GLY A 214 -26.22 20.87 -13.11
C GLY A 214 -24.83 20.42 -13.54
N PHE A 215 -24.49 20.58 -14.83
CA PHE A 215 -23.16 20.28 -15.36
C PHE A 215 -22.05 21.04 -14.62
N TRP A 216 -22.20 22.36 -14.44
CA TRP A 216 -21.21 23.16 -13.70
C TRP A 216 -21.12 22.76 -12.23
N THR A 217 -22.24 22.45 -11.60
CA THR A 217 -22.28 21.97 -10.21
C THR A 217 -21.60 20.61 -10.06
N ASP A 218 -21.78 19.72 -11.03
CA ASP A 218 -21.13 18.40 -11.03
C ASP A 218 -19.64 18.51 -11.36
N LYS A 219 -19.25 19.44 -12.24
CA LYS A 219 -17.85 19.76 -12.54
C LYS A 219 -17.14 20.29 -11.29
N THR A 220 -17.72 21.28 -10.60
CA THR A 220 -17.10 21.83 -9.38
C THR A 220 -16.97 20.77 -8.29
N LYS A 221 -18.00 19.93 -8.09
CA LYS A 221 -17.93 18.80 -7.16
C LYS A 221 -16.85 17.78 -7.55
N PHE A 222 -16.70 17.51 -8.83
CA PHE A 222 -15.66 16.63 -9.35
C PHE A 222 -14.26 17.20 -9.08
N GLU A 223 -14.05 18.48 -9.36
CA GLU A 223 -12.77 19.17 -9.10
C GLU A 223 -12.45 19.25 -7.61
N GLU A 224 -13.44 19.57 -6.76
CA GLU A 224 -13.32 19.55 -5.31
C GLU A 224 -12.93 18.16 -4.80
N ARG A 225 -13.62 17.10 -5.29
CA ARG A 225 -13.33 15.73 -4.89
C ARG A 225 -11.95 15.27 -5.38
N ALA A 226 -11.56 15.65 -6.60
CA ALA A 226 -10.21 15.40 -7.12
C ALA A 226 -9.16 16.07 -6.24
N HIS A 227 -9.40 17.32 -5.81
CA HIS A 227 -8.53 18.04 -4.90
C HIS A 227 -8.43 17.36 -3.53
N GLU A 228 -9.55 16.91 -2.96
CA GLU A 228 -9.54 16.16 -1.70
C GLU A 228 -8.72 14.87 -1.78
N ILE A 229 -8.87 14.11 -2.86
CA ILE A 229 -8.12 12.87 -3.10
C ILE A 229 -6.63 13.19 -3.26
N LEU A 230 -6.29 14.30 -3.92
CA LEU A 230 -4.92 14.75 -4.07
C LEU A 230 -4.30 15.08 -2.69
N LEU A 231 -5.03 15.78 -1.82
CA LEU A 231 -4.60 16.05 -0.43
C LEU A 231 -4.43 14.77 0.39
N GLU A 232 -5.28 13.77 0.18
CA GLU A 232 -5.17 12.45 0.81
C GLU A 232 -3.94 11.67 0.32
N ILE A 233 -3.69 11.66 -1.00
CA ILE A 233 -2.50 11.03 -1.60
C ILE A 233 -1.21 11.69 -1.10
N MET A 234 -1.22 13.02 -0.92
CA MET A 234 -0.09 13.76 -0.36
C MET A 234 0.11 13.54 1.15
N GLY A 235 -0.81 12.85 1.84
CA GLY A 235 -0.74 12.61 3.28
C GLY A 235 -0.99 13.85 4.13
N ILE A 236 -1.49 14.94 3.53
CA ILE A 236 -1.73 16.22 4.23
C ILE A 236 -3.01 16.14 5.08
N LYS A 237 -3.99 15.33 4.68
CA LYS A 237 -5.26 15.21 5.41
C LYS A 237 -5.10 14.51 6.77
N VAL A 238 -4.19 13.53 6.86
CA VAL A 238 -3.94 12.75 8.09
C VAL A 238 -3.30 13.60 9.20
N SER A 239 -2.34 14.46 8.85
CA SER A 239 -1.66 15.33 9.82
C SER A 239 -2.58 16.41 10.40
N LEU A 240 -3.57 16.89 9.65
CA LEU A 240 -4.55 17.87 10.13
C LEU A 240 -5.54 17.27 11.14
N THR A 241 -6.00 16.04 10.92
CA THR A 241 -6.88 15.33 11.86
C THR A 241 -6.16 14.90 13.13
N GLU A 242 -4.91 14.44 13.03
CA GLU A 242 -4.11 14.09 14.21
C GLU A 242 -3.74 15.34 15.02
N ALA A 243 -3.36 16.45 14.39
CA ALA A 243 -3.10 17.72 15.06
C ALA A 243 -4.33 18.29 15.78
N ALA A 244 -5.54 18.06 15.24
CA ALA A 244 -6.79 18.47 15.88
C ALA A 244 -7.13 17.60 17.11
N SER A 245 -6.86 16.29 17.05
CA SER A 245 -7.09 15.36 18.18
C SER A 245 -6.01 15.42 19.27
N GLY A 246 -4.78 15.78 18.93
CA GLY A 246 -3.66 15.89 19.87
C GLY A 246 -3.83 17.03 20.88
N ARG A 247 -4.37 18.18 20.44
CA ARG A 247 -4.65 19.32 21.32
C ARG A 247 -5.72 19.03 22.38
N THR A 248 -6.58 18.03 22.17
CA THR A 248 -7.62 17.69 23.15
C THR A 248 -7.09 16.81 24.30
N ARG A 249 -5.95 16.11 24.11
CA ARG A 249 -5.37 15.24 25.14
C ARG A 249 -4.44 15.98 26.11
N GLU A 250 -3.71 17.00 25.67
CA GLU A 250 -2.86 17.79 26.57
C GLU A 250 -3.68 18.61 27.58
N GLY A 251 -4.91 19.03 27.23
CA GLY A 251 -5.80 19.75 28.15
C GLY A 251 -6.49 18.90 29.22
N GLN A 252 -6.42 17.56 29.15
CA GLN A 252 -7.04 16.66 30.13
C GLN A 252 -6.05 16.11 31.17
N GLN A 253 -4.73 16.24 30.97
CA GLN A 253 -3.74 15.81 31.97
C GLN A 253 -3.43 16.88 33.03
N GLU A 254 -3.79 18.14 32.83
CA GLU A 254 -3.57 19.22 33.80
C GLU A 254 -4.68 19.39 34.87
N GLN A 255 -5.75 18.59 34.84
CA GLN A 255 -6.85 18.68 35.84
C GLN A 255 -6.86 17.56 36.87
N THR A 256 -5.81 16.72 36.94
CA THR A 256 -5.72 15.59 37.89
C THR A 256 -4.54 15.68 38.87
N LEU A 257 -4.03 16.89 39.12
CA LEU A 257 -3.07 17.19 40.20
C LEU A 257 -3.59 18.37 41.02
#